data_AF-A0A2T5JRN4-F1
#
_entry.id   AF-A0A2T5JRN4-F1
#
_cell.length_a   1.000
_cell.length_b   1.000
_cell.length_c   1.000
_cell.angle_alpha   90.00
_cell.angle_beta   90.00
_cell.angle_gamma   90.00
#
_symmetry.space_group_name_H-M   'P 1'
#
loop_
_entity.id
_entity.type
_entity.pdbx_description
1 polymer ?
#
loop_
_entity_poly.entity_id
_entity_poly.type
_entity_poly.pdbx_seq_one_letter_code
_entity_poly.pdbx_strand_id
1 'polypeptide(L)'
;MYRQWPGLASIIIVLAFSAACVSCTKAEGDSQQGVIELALTRPATPQEAVWVQVRAGKLPRGTEIRVSTRKGILLGTVSPFGAQPGQEAVTHTIPLPQSVIVNNRVQLRLTVDAPGTPARSPQPGEVESINLIYVPISF
;
A
#
# COMPACT_ATOMS: atom_id res chain seq x y z
N MET A 1 41.56 -68.87 10.25
CA MET A 1 42.73 -68.72 9.37
C MET A 1 42.26 -68.87 7.93
N TYR A 2 42.27 -67.80 7.14
CA TYR A 2 42.84 -67.76 5.78
C TYR A 2 42.73 -66.30 5.29
N ARG A 3 43.90 -65.73 5.03
CA ARG A 3 44.18 -64.38 4.54
C ARG A 3 44.45 -64.53 3.05
N GLN A 4 43.87 -63.67 2.21
CA GLN A 4 44.52 -63.13 1.00
C GLN A 4 43.67 -61.99 0.37
N TRP A 5 44.34 -60.85 0.22
CA TRP A 5 44.04 -59.66 -0.59
C TRP A 5 44.91 -59.74 -1.88
N PRO A 6 44.88 -58.78 -2.85
CA PRO A 6 43.91 -57.73 -3.22
C PRO A 6 43.57 -57.76 -4.74
N GLY A 7 42.73 -56.85 -5.23
CA GLY A 7 42.60 -56.64 -6.68
C GLY A 7 41.56 -55.59 -7.03
N LEU A 8 42.03 -54.35 -7.16
CA LEU A 8 41.28 -53.20 -7.64
C LEU A 8 40.77 -53.44 -9.08
N ALA A 9 39.46 -53.27 -9.31
CA ALA A 9 38.94 -52.96 -10.63
C ALA A 9 37.70 -52.08 -10.49
N SER A 10 37.91 -50.80 -10.83
CA SER A 10 36.91 -49.76 -11.00
C SER A 10 35.70 -50.24 -11.81
N ILE A 11 34.50 -50.01 -11.30
CA ILE A 11 33.34 -49.75 -12.16
C ILE A 11 32.70 -48.47 -11.64
N ILE A 12 33.00 -47.38 -12.35
CA ILE A 12 32.34 -46.09 -12.25
C ILE A 12 30.97 -46.27 -12.94
N ILE A 13 29.89 -46.26 -12.18
CA ILE A 13 28.55 -46.03 -12.73
C ILE A 13 28.11 -44.64 -12.31
N VAL A 14 28.18 -43.74 -13.28
CA VAL A 14 27.59 -42.41 -13.27
C VAL A 14 26.07 -42.58 -13.24
N LEU A 15 25.43 -42.07 -12.21
CA LEU A 15 23.99 -41.82 -12.21
C LEU A 15 23.75 -40.37 -11.78
N ALA A 16 23.51 -39.59 -12.82
CA ALA A 16 23.20 -38.18 -12.80
C ALA A 16 21.82 -37.91 -12.18
N PHE A 17 21.56 -36.61 -11.98
CA PHE A 17 20.27 -36.00 -11.65
C PHE A 17 19.81 -36.13 -10.19
N SER A 18 20.05 -35.07 -9.42
CA SER A 18 18.94 -34.19 -9.03
C SER A 18 19.51 -32.85 -8.55
N ALA A 19 19.53 -31.87 -9.46
CA ALA A 19 19.62 -30.47 -9.08
C ALA A 19 18.29 -30.10 -8.41
N ALA A 20 18.19 -30.34 -7.10
CA ALA A 20 17.22 -29.66 -6.28
C ALA A 20 17.72 -28.22 -6.13
N CYS A 21 17.44 -27.40 -7.14
CA CYS A 21 17.36 -25.97 -6.96
C CYS A 21 16.40 -25.75 -5.80
N VAL A 22 16.96 -25.47 -4.62
CA VAL A 22 16.23 -24.81 -3.55
C VAL A 22 15.85 -23.47 -4.15
N SER A 23 14.69 -23.45 -4.79
CA SER A 23 14.00 -22.24 -5.17
C SER A 23 13.77 -21.50 -3.86
N CYS A 24 14.68 -20.58 -3.56
CA CYS A 24 14.43 -19.50 -2.65
C CYS A 24 13.31 -18.72 -3.32
N THR A 25 12.06 -19.11 -3.06
CA THR A 25 10.90 -18.27 -3.30
C THR A 25 11.12 -17.06 -2.42
N LYS A 26 11.79 -16.07 -3.01
CA LYS A 26 11.70 -14.70 -2.56
C LYS A 26 10.20 -14.44 -2.62
N ALA A 27 9.55 -14.46 -1.46
CA ALA A 27 8.22 -13.95 -1.34
C ALA A 27 8.35 -12.49 -1.79
N GLU A 28 7.97 -12.25 -3.05
CA GLU A 28 7.73 -10.93 -3.58
C GLU A 28 6.55 -10.40 -2.77
N GLY A 29 6.85 -9.90 -1.57
CA GLY A 29 5.96 -9.10 -0.78
C GLY A 29 5.82 -7.77 -1.51
N ASP A 30 5.15 -7.80 -2.66
CA ASP A 30 4.75 -6.61 -3.38
C ASP A 30 3.68 -5.89 -2.54
N SER A 31 4.19 -5.10 -1.59
CA SER A 31 3.69 -3.79 -1.22
C SER A 31 2.18 -3.63 -0.99
N GLN A 32 1.51 -4.59 -0.36
CA GLN A 32 0.17 -4.36 0.21
C GLN A 32 0.19 -3.41 1.43
N GLN A 33 1.37 -3.09 1.97
CA GLN A 33 1.52 -2.11 3.04
C GLN A 33 1.02 -0.73 2.57
N GLY A 34 0.07 -0.16 3.33
CA GLY A 34 -0.48 1.16 3.09
C GLY A 34 -1.61 1.24 2.06
N VAL A 35 -2.10 0.11 1.52
CA VAL A 35 -3.34 0.08 0.73
C VAL A 35 -4.53 -0.18 1.65
N ILE A 36 -5.53 0.69 1.58
CA ILE A 36 -6.80 0.55 2.28
C ILE A 36 -7.93 0.41 1.26
N GLU A 37 -8.98 -0.30 1.65
CA GLU A 37 -10.20 -0.40 0.88
C GLU A 37 -11.34 0.29 1.61
N LEU A 38 -12.05 1.17 0.91
CA LEU A 38 -13.21 1.88 1.41
C LEU A 38 -14.43 1.48 0.59
N ALA A 39 -15.49 1.04 1.27
CA ALA A 39 -16.76 0.71 0.63
C ALA A 39 -17.70 1.92 0.69
N LEU A 40 -18.38 2.18 -0.42
CA LEU A 40 -19.51 3.10 -0.45
C LEU A 40 -20.71 2.39 0.17
N THR A 41 -21.45 3.08 1.04
CA THR A 41 -22.68 2.57 1.65
C THR A 41 -23.81 2.39 0.63
N ARG A 42 -23.78 3.15 -0.47
CA ARG A 42 -24.68 3.05 -1.63
C ARG A 42 -23.99 3.61 -2.88
N PRO A 43 -24.47 3.32 -4.09
CA PRO A 43 -24.04 4.08 -5.26
C PRO A 43 -24.31 5.58 -5.09
N ALA A 44 -23.44 6.43 -5.61
CA ALA A 44 -23.69 7.86 -5.70
C ALA A 44 -24.79 8.13 -6.74
N THR A 45 -25.67 9.10 -6.47
CA THR A 45 -26.68 9.52 -7.45
C THR A 45 -26.05 10.42 -8.52
N PRO A 46 -26.73 10.68 -9.65
CA PRO A 46 -26.25 11.63 -10.65
C PRO A 46 -26.07 13.07 -10.14
N GLN A 47 -26.69 13.42 -9.01
CA GLN A 47 -26.59 14.73 -8.35
C GLN A 47 -25.56 14.74 -7.20
N GLU A 48 -24.72 13.71 -7.10
CA GLU A 48 -23.71 13.59 -6.07
C GLU A 48 -22.34 13.25 -6.65
N ALA A 49 -21.31 13.83 -6.05
CA ALA A 49 -19.93 13.40 -6.19
C ALA A 49 -19.50 12.64 -4.94
N VAL A 50 -18.56 11.71 -5.08
CA VAL A 50 -17.95 11.00 -3.94
C VAL A 50 -16.58 11.60 -3.68
N TRP A 51 -16.33 12.03 -2.46
CA TRP A 51 -15.06 12.62 -2.05
C TRP A 51 -14.45 11.76 -0.94
N VAL A 52 -13.12 11.69 -0.89
CA VAL A 52 -12.40 11.18 0.28
C VAL A 52 -12.32 12.31 1.29
N GLN A 53 -12.71 12.04 2.53
CA GLN A 53 -12.44 12.88 3.67
C GLN A 53 -11.30 12.26 4.47
N VAL A 54 -10.19 12.99 4.64
CA VAL A 54 -9.03 12.58 5.43
C VAL A 54 -8.92 13.50 6.63
N ARG A 55 -8.93 12.95 7.84
CA ARG A 55 -8.60 13.68 9.06
C ARG A 55 -7.13 13.42 9.38
N ALA A 56 -6.28 14.38 9.07
CA ALA A 56 -4.84 14.30 9.28
C ALA A 56 -4.49 14.90 10.64
N GLY A 57 -3.77 14.16 11.47
CA GLY A 57 -3.23 14.67 12.72
C GLY A 57 -1.92 15.43 12.49
N LYS A 58 -1.07 15.48 13.52
CA LYS A 58 0.23 16.16 13.44
C LYS A 58 1.15 15.43 12.45
N LEU A 59 1.60 16.15 11.42
CA LEU A 59 2.71 15.73 10.55
C LEU A 59 3.97 16.54 10.85
N PRO A 60 5.17 15.95 10.70
CA PRO A 60 6.40 16.71 10.71
C PRO A 60 6.39 17.83 9.66
N ARG A 61 7.09 18.93 9.92
CA ARG A 61 7.16 20.06 8.98
C ARG A 61 7.72 19.59 7.63
N GLY A 62 7.14 20.06 6.53
CA GLY A 62 7.55 19.67 5.19
C GLY A 62 6.97 18.34 4.70
N THR A 63 6.20 17.65 5.54
CA THR A 63 5.67 16.32 5.24
C THR A 63 4.23 16.42 4.72
N GLU A 64 3.89 15.57 3.76
CA GLU A 64 2.55 15.44 3.19
C GLU A 64 2.10 13.98 3.16
N ILE A 65 0.81 13.74 3.38
CA ILE A 65 0.15 12.47 3.07
C ILE A 65 -0.32 12.53 1.62
N ARG A 66 0.25 11.69 0.77
CA ARG A 66 -0.21 11.49 -0.60
C ARG A 66 -1.30 10.43 -0.61
N VAL A 67 -2.44 10.77 -1.20
CA VAL A 67 -3.56 9.86 -1.41
C VAL A 67 -3.56 9.48 -2.88
N SER A 68 -3.37 8.20 -3.16
CA SER A 68 -3.28 7.67 -4.52
C SER A 68 -4.19 6.47 -4.70
N THR A 69 -4.49 6.11 -5.95
CA THR A 69 -5.09 4.81 -6.26
C THR A 69 -4.10 3.69 -5.93
N ARG A 70 -4.57 2.44 -5.81
CA ARG A 70 -3.68 1.27 -5.66
C ARG A 70 -2.57 1.21 -6.72
N LYS A 71 -2.81 1.71 -7.94
CA LYS A 71 -1.86 1.75 -9.05
C LYS A 71 -0.86 2.91 -8.97
N GLY A 72 -0.91 3.73 -7.92
CA GLY A 72 0.01 4.85 -7.71
C GLY A 72 -0.41 6.16 -8.40
N ILE A 73 -1.58 6.22 -9.03
CA ILE A 73 -2.11 7.48 -9.59
C ILE A 73 -2.48 8.42 -8.44
N LEU A 74 -1.84 9.58 -8.36
CA LEU A 74 -2.10 10.58 -7.32
C LEU A 74 -3.50 11.18 -7.49
N LEU A 75 -4.28 11.17 -6.41
CA LEU A 75 -5.61 11.79 -6.32
C LEU A 75 -5.54 13.15 -5.64
N GLY A 76 -4.67 13.28 -4.63
CA GLY A 76 -4.41 14.53 -3.95
C GLY A 76 -3.37 14.37 -2.85
N THR A 77 -2.96 15.49 -2.25
CA THR A 77 -2.09 15.52 -1.08
C THR A 77 -2.80 16.19 0.08
N VAL A 78 -2.45 15.77 1.29
CA VAL A 78 -2.97 16.28 2.55
C VAL A 78 -1.77 16.70 3.38
N SER A 79 -1.75 17.97 3.77
CA SER A 79 -0.75 18.52 4.66
C SER A 79 -1.43 19.32 5.75
N PRO A 80 -1.17 19.07 7.04
CA PRO A 80 -1.74 19.85 8.13
C PRO A 80 -1.00 21.18 8.33
N PHE A 81 -0.44 21.78 7.27
CA PHE A 81 0.12 23.13 7.36
C PHE A 81 -1.00 24.08 7.77
N GLY A 82 -0.86 24.69 8.96
CA GLY A 82 -1.84 25.64 9.47
C GLY A 82 -2.91 25.06 10.40
N ALA A 83 -2.73 23.84 10.95
CA ALA A 83 -3.47 23.46 12.16
C ALA A 83 -3.27 24.56 13.21
N GLN A 84 -4.35 25.22 13.61
CA GLN A 84 -4.27 26.32 14.57
C GLN A 84 -3.77 25.79 15.92
N PRO A 85 -3.09 26.60 16.74
CA PRO A 85 -2.77 26.20 18.12
C PRO A 85 -4.02 25.66 18.83
N GLY A 86 -3.95 24.41 19.31
CA GLY A 86 -5.08 23.70 19.94
C GLY A 86 -5.89 22.79 19.02
N GLN A 87 -5.63 22.76 17.70
CA GLN A 87 -6.18 21.75 16.80
C GLN A 87 -5.24 20.53 16.72
N GLU A 88 -5.72 19.39 17.22
CA GLU A 88 -4.97 18.13 17.16
C GLU A 88 -4.97 17.49 15.76
N ALA A 89 -5.99 17.78 14.94
CA ALA A 89 -6.12 17.28 13.57
C ALA A 89 -6.95 18.20 12.67
N VAL A 90 -6.70 18.14 11.36
CA VAL A 90 -7.37 18.92 10.31
C VAL A 90 -8.04 17.99 9.31
N THR A 91 -9.27 18.33 8.92
CA THR A 91 -10.04 17.59 7.92
C THR A 91 -9.80 18.17 6.53
N HIS A 92 -9.39 17.31 5.61
CA HIS A 92 -9.20 17.62 4.20
C HIS A 92 -10.14 16.77 3.37
N THR A 93 -10.54 17.29 2.21
CA THR A 93 -11.35 16.54 1.25
C THR A 93 -10.70 16.52 -0.12
N ILE A 94 -10.77 15.36 -0.78
CA ILE A 94 -10.19 15.11 -2.10
C ILE A 94 -11.30 14.55 -2.99
N PRO A 95 -11.63 15.20 -4.12
CA PRO A 95 -12.62 14.67 -5.05
C PRO A 95 -12.14 13.34 -5.64
N LEU A 96 -13.03 12.34 -5.71
CA LEU A 96 -12.73 11.08 -6.40
C LEU A 96 -13.28 11.09 -7.82
N PRO A 97 -12.43 10.82 -8.82
CA PRO A 97 -12.91 10.49 -10.15
C PRO A 97 -13.78 9.22 -10.10
N GLN A 98 -14.94 9.22 -10.77
CA GLN A 98 -15.84 8.05 -10.79
C GLN A 98 -15.14 6.78 -11.29
N SER A 99 -14.16 6.91 -12.18
CA SER A 99 -13.38 5.78 -12.73
C SER A 99 -12.57 5.01 -11.69
N VAL A 100 -12.35 5.56 -10.49
CA VAL A 100 -11.63 4.86 -9.40
C VAL A 100 -12.55 4.05 -8.50
N ILE A 101 -13.87 4.22 -8.65
CA ILE A 101 -14.89 3.50 -7.88
C ILE A 101 -15.27 2.25 -8.68
N VAL A 102 -14.94 1.07 -8.17
CA VAL A 102 -15.22 -0.21 -8.82
C VAL A 102 -16.00 -1.08 -7.85
N ASN A 103 -17.15 -1.62 -8.27
CA ASN A 103 -18.01 -2.45 -7.42
C ASN A 103 -18.33 -1.81 -6.06
N ASN A 104 -18.68 -0.51 -6.07
CA ASN A 104 -18.94 0.30 -4.87
C ASN A 104 -17.77 0.34 -3.87
N ARG A 105 -16.54 0.16 -4.33
CA ARG A 105 -15.34 0.17 -3.51
C ARG A 105 -14.26 1.04 -4.13
N VAL A 106 -13.40 1.57 -3.28
CA VAL A 106 -12.23 2.35 -3.68
C VAL A 106 -11.02 1.79 -2.95
N GLN A 107 -9.98 1.46 -3.71
CA GLN A 107 -8.70 1.04 -3.15
C GLN A 107 -7.70 2.19 -3.21
N LEU A 108 -7.35 2.72 -2.05
CA LEU A 108 -6.46 3.87 -1.89
C LEU A 108 -5.14 3.43 -1.30
N ARG A 109 -4.04 3.99 -1.80
CA ARG A 109 -2.73 3.90 -1.16
C ARG A 109 -2.42 5.22 -0.50
N LEU A 110 -2.11 5.16 0.80
CA LEU A 110 -1.64 6.29 1.59
C LEU A 110 -0.14 6.18 1.78
N THR A 111 0.58 7.26 1.46
CA THR A 111 2.02 7.36 1.70
C THR A 111 2.35 8.72 2.27
N VAL A 112 3.22 8.74 3.26
CA VAL A 112 3.81 9.96 3.82
C VAL A 112 5.10 10.26 3.07
N ASP A 113 5.15 11.43 2.46
CA ASP A 113 6.27 11.94 1.68
C ASP A 113 6.93 13.08 2.47
N ALA A 114 8.24 13.01 2.66
CA ALA A 114 9.00 14.00 3.41
C ALA A 114 10.34 14.28 2.73
N PRO A 115 10.78 15.56 2.64
CA PRO A 115 11.98 15.94 1.93
C PRO A 115 13.22 15.16 2.36
N GLY A 116 13.94 14.59 1.40
CA GLY A 116 15.20 13.88 1.65
C GLY A 116 15.03 12.50 2.32
N THR A 117 13.81 12.01 2.47
CA THR A 117 13.54 10.69 3.05
C THR A 117 12.70 9.82 2.12
N PRO A 118 12.88 8.48 2.12
CA PRO A 118 12.00 7.59 1.36
C PRO A 118 10.55 7.68 1.83
N ALA A 119 9.61 7.64 0.87
CA ALA A 119 8.19 7.58 1.19
C ALA A 119 7.86 6.33 2.03
N ARG A 120 6.96 6.49 2.99
CA ARG A 120 6.58 5.42 3.94
C ARG A 120 5.08 5.37 4.17
N SER A 121 4.58 4.32 4.81
CA SER A 121 3.19 4.31 5.30
C SER A 121 2.97 5.33 6.42
N PRO A 122 1.74 5.85 6.59
CA PRO A 122 1.38 6.67 7.75
C PRO A 122 1.59 5.93 9.07
N GLN A 123 2.07 6.66 10.08
CA GLN A 123 2.19 6.21 11.46
C GLN A 123 0.87 6.47 12.21
N PRO A 124 0.63 5.79 13.35
CA PRO A 124 -0.51 6.10 14.21
C PRO A 124 -0.56 7.59 14.57
N GLY A 125 -1.74 8.20 14.45
CA GLY A 125 -1.95 9.63 14.72
C GLY A 125 -1.67 10.57 13.54
N GLU A 126 -0.94 10.14 12.50
CA GLU A 126 -0.76 10.96 11.29
C GLU A 126 -2.04 11.01 10.44
N VAL A 127 -2.76 9.89 10.38
CA VAL A 127 -4.11 9.78 9.81
C VAL A 127 -5.03 9.27 10.91
N GLU A 128 -5.92 10.12 11.40
CA GLU A 128 -6.87 9.76 12.45
C GLU A 128 -8.11 9.06 11.88
N SER A 129 -8.56 9.48 10.70
CA SER A 129 -9.65 8.81 10.00
C SER A 129 -9.61 9.08 8.49
N ILE A 130 -10.21 8.16 7.75
CA ILE A 130 -10.44 8.29 6.32
C ILE A 130 -11.79 7.71 5.97
N ASN A 131 -12.62 8.52 5.31
CA ASN A 131 -14.01 8.20 5.01
C ASN A 131 -14.36 8.59 3.57
N LEU A 132 -15.44 8.01 3.05
CA LEU A 132 -16.09 8.48 1.83
C LEU A 132 -17.31 9.32 2.20
N ILE A 133 -17.44 10.48 1.57
CA ILE A 133 -18.58 11.38 1.74
C ILE A 133 -19.25 11.64 0.39
N TYR A 134 -20.56 11.83 0.41
CA TYR A 134 -21.34 12.26 -0.75
C TYR A 134 -21.49 13.78 -0.69
N VAL A 135 -21.10 14.46 -1.76
CA VAL A 135 -21.17 15.91 -1.87
C VAL A 135 -22.20 16.23 -2.96
N PRO A 136 -23.29 16.96 -2.65
CA PRO A 136 -24.23 17.41 -3.65
C PRO A 136 -23.53 18.26 -4.71
N ILE A 137 -23.86 18.02 -5.99
CA ILE A 137 -23.38 18.82 -7.11
C ILE A 137 -24.58 19.47 -7.80
N SER A 138 -24.46 20.79 -8.00
CA SER A 138 -25.41 21.55 -8.82
C SER A 138 -24.83 21.67 -10.22
N PHE A 139 -25.66 21.38 -11.23
CA PHE A 139 -25.37 21.63 -12.64
C PHE A 139 -26.12 22.89 -13.10
#